data_AF-A0A5C3NLJ5-F1
#
_entry.id   AF-A0A5C3NLJ5-F1
#
_cell.length_a   1.000
_cell.length_b   1.000
_cell.length_c   1.000
_cell.angle_alpha   90.00
_cell.angle_beta   90.00
_cell.angle_gamma   90.00
#
_symmetry.space_group_name_H-M   'P 1'
#
loop_
_entity.id
_entity.type
_entity.pdbx_description
1 polymer ?
#
loop_
_entity_poly.entity_id
_entity_poly.type
_entity_poly.pdbx_seq_one_letter_code
_entity_poly.pdbx_strand_id
1 'polypeptide(L)'
;MVDVTTLPSRRDKNAPVFDPENPRSLLRYLEDLEDLFRSHTALITNDAEKKRTAVKYVPMHEEEMWKGLPEYEANDKSYDDFVEALKSVFEAA
;
A
#
# COMPACT_ATOMS: atom_id res chain seq x y z
N MET A 1 17.40 18.61 8.19
CA MET A 1 16.83 17.25 8.10
C MET A 1 15.38 17.39 8.46
N VAL A 2 14.46 17.15 7.54
CA VAL A 2 13.04 17.13 7.87
C VAL A 2 12.83 15.83 8.62
N ASP A 3 12.67 15.89 9.93
CA ASP A 3 12.10 14.78 10.70
C ASP A 3 10.70 14.55 10.13
N VAL A 4 10.59 13.68 9.13
CA VAL A 4 9.28 13.30 8.57
C VAL A 4 8.62 12.38 9.57
N THR A 5 8.11 12.99 10.63
CA THR A 5 7.44 12.35 11.76
C THR A 5 6.03 11.88 11.40
N THR A 6 5.57 12.16 10.18
CA THR A 6 4.22 11.84 9.72
C THR A 6 4.20 11.43 8.25
N LEU A 7 3.47 10.36 7.94
CA LEU A 7 3.20 9.93 6.56
C LEU A 7 2.46 11.03 5.77
N PRO A 8 2.69 11.15 4.45
CA PRO A 8 2.01 12.15 3.62
C PRO A 8 0.48 12.03 3.70
N SER A 9 -0.19 13.17 3.52
CA SER A 9 -1.65 13.20 3.43
C SER A 9 -2.11 12.60 2.09
N ARG A 10 -3.34 12.04 2.04
CA ARG A 10 -3.92 11.49 0.80
C ARG A 10 -3.95 12.48 -0.38
N ARG A 11 -3.91 13.78 -0.09
CA ARG A 11 -3.96 14.87 -1.08
C ARG A 11 -2.59 15.49 -1.38
N ASP A 12 -1.53 14.94 -0.78
CA ASP A 12 -0.17 15.41 -1.02
C ASP A 12 0.30 14.95 -2.39
N LYS A 13 1.15 15.75 -3.05
CA LYS A 13 1.74 15.40 -4.35
C LYS A 13 2.74 14.25 -4.22
N ASN A 14 3.28 14.04 -3.03
CA ASN A 14 4.23 12.97 -2.73
C ASN A 14 3.53 11.71 -2.22
N ALA A 15 2.19 11.69 -2.19
CA ALA A 15 1.45 10.48 -1.83
C ALA A 15 1.46 9.50 -3.02
N PRO A 16 1.69 8.20 -2.78
CA PRO A 16 1.51 7.17 -3.79
C PRO A 16 0.08 7.21 -4.35
N VAL A 17 -0.06 7.07 -5.67
CA VAL A 17 -1.36 7.11 -6.35
C VAL A 17 -1.59 5.80 -7.09
N PHE A 18 -2.72 5.16 -6.80
CA PHE A 18 -3.17 3.96 -7.49
C PHE A 18 -4.34 4.28 -8.42
N ASP A 19 -4.27 3.80 -9.67
CA ASP A 19 -5.32 3.94 -10.67
C ASP A 19 -5.94 2.56 -10.98
N PRO A 20 -7.16 2.26 -10.50
CA PRO A 20 -7.79 0.97 -10.68
C PRO A 20 -8.20 0.70 -12.14
N GLU A 21 -8.36 1.74 -12.97
CA GLU A 21 -8.64 1.56 -14.41
C GLU A 21 -7.40 1.13 -15.20
N ASN A 22 -6.22 1.26 -14.59
CA ASN A 22 -4.95 0.85 -15.17
C ASN A 22 -4.22 -0.11 -14.23
N PRO A 23 -4.40 -1.43 -14.39
CA PRO A 23 -3.75 -2.46 -13.56
C PRO A 23 -2.23 -2.33 -13.50
N ARG A 24 -1.58 -1.80 -14.55
CA ARG A 24 -0.13 -1.57 -14.56
C ARG A 24 0.31 -0.47 -13.60
N SER A 25 -0.60 0.43 -13.22
CA SER A 25 -0.34 1.45 -12.21
C SER A 25 -0.08 0.84 -10.83
N LEU A 26 -0.57 -0.38 -10.57
CA LEU A 26 -0.34 -1.11 -9.32
C LEU A 26 1.16 -1.31 -9.07
N LEU A 27 1.92 -1.71 -10.09
CA LEU A 27 3.36 -1.94 -9.94
C LEU A 27 4.06 -0.66 -9.51
N ARG A 28 3.76 0.46 -10.17
CA ARG A 28 4.34 1.77 -9.81
C ARG A 28 3.92 2.21 -8.41
N TYR A 29 2.66 2.01 -8.06
CA TYR A 29 2.15 2.32 -6.72
C TYR A 29 2.87 1.53 -5.63
N LEU A 30 3.15 0.24 -5.87
CA LEU A 30 3.90 -0.61 -4.94
C LEU A 30 5.36 -0.16 -4.81
N GLU A 31 6.01 0.23 -5.91
CA GLU A 31 7.36 0.81 -5.89
C GLU A 31 7.38 2.11 -5.06
N ASP A 32 6.41 3.01 -5.27
CA ASP A 32 6.28 4.26 -4.50
C ASP A 32 6.05 3.98 -3.00
N LEU A 33 5.29 2.93 -2.66
CA LEU A 33 5.11 2.50 -1.27
C LEU A 33 6.40 1.99 -0.65
N GLU A 34 7.21 1.20 -1.37
CA GLU A 34 8.50 0.72 -0.87
C GLU A 34 9.46 1.88 -0.57
N ASP A 35 9.54 2.87 -1.46
CA ASP A 35 10.36 4.07 -1.25
C ASP A 35 9.86 4.89 -0.04
N LEU A 36 8.53 4.98 0.12
CA LEU A 36 7.89 5.61 1.27
C LEU A 36 8.21 4.85 2.56
N PHE A 37 8.21 3.52 2.56
CA PHE A 37 8.57 2.69 3.72
C PHE A 37 10.04 2.86 4.10
N ARG A 38 10.95 2.91 3.11
CA ARG A 38 12.38 3.18 3.33
C ARG A 38 12.62 4.59 3.88
N SER A 39 11.81 5.55 3.47
CA SER A 39 11.89 6.93 3.95
C SER A 39 11.28 7.11 5.34
N HIS A 40 10.33 6.25 5.76
CA HIS A 40 9.58 6.37 7.02
C HIS A 40 9.70 5.12 7.91
N THR A 41 10.90 4.56 8.01
CA THR A 41 11.18 3.34 8.80
C THR A 41 10.83 3.47 10.29
N ALA A 42 10.82 4.68 10.85
CA ALA A 42 10.42 4.93 12.22
C ALA A 42 8.91 4.75 12.46
N LEU A 43 8.09 4.97 11.43
CA LEU A 43 6.63 4.84 11.51
C LEU A 43 6.17 3.45 11.06
N ILE A 44 6.86 2.87 10.09
CA ILE A 44 6.48 1.62 9.43
C ILE A 44 7.47 0.54 9.84
N THR A 45 7.18 -0.10 10.98
CA THR A 45 8.09 -1.04 11.65
C THR A 45 7.73 -2.50 11.45
N ASN A 46 6.50 -2.80 11.03
CA ASN A 46 6.01 -4.16 10.84
C ASN A 46 5.13 -4.27 9.58
N ASP A 47 4.84 -5.52 9.17
CA ASP A 47 4.03 -5.80 7.99
C ASP A 47 2.58 -5.29 8.11
N ALA A 48 2.02 -5.25 9.32
CA ALA A 48 0.68 -4.72 9.55
C ALA A 48 0.60 -3.22 9.22
N GLU A 49 1.61 -2.43 9.61
CA GLU A 49 1.71 -1.00 9.30
C GLU A 49 1.96 -0.77 7.80
N LYS A 50 2.74 -1.64 7.14
CA LYS A 50 2.91 -1.62 5.68
C LYS A 50 1.57 -1.84 4.98
N LYS A 51 0.82 -2.87 5.37
CA LYS A 51 -0.52 -3.17 4.84
C LYS A 51 -1.49 -2.02 5.08
N ARG A 52 -1.53 -1.46 6.29
CA ARG A 52 -2.35 -0.28 6.63
C ARG A 52 -2.00 0.93 5.77
N THR A 53 -0.72 1.16 5.54
CA THR A 53 -0.25 2.27 4.70
C THR A 53 -0.60 2.03 3.23
N ALA A 54 -0.51 0.79 2.75
CA ALA A 54 -0.87 0.42 1.38
C ALA A 54 -2.36 0.61 1.09
N VAL A 55 -3.26 0.36 2.05
CA VAL A 55 -4.69 0.65 1.86
C VAL A 55 -5.06 2.12 2.12
N LYS A 56 -4.14 2.91 2.70
CA LYS A 56 -4.42 4.32 3.05
C LYS A 56 -4.56 5.21 1.83
N TYR A 57 -3.80 4.97 0.75
CA TYR A 57 -3.73 5.88 -0.40
C TYR A 57 -4.58 5.45 -1.60
N VAL A 58 -5.21 4.28 -1.55
CA VAL A 58 -6.09 3.81 -2.61
C VAL A 58 -7.47 4.45 -2.54
N PRO A 59 -8.25 4.45 -3.64
CA PRO A 59 -9.64 4.86 -3.63
C PRO A 59 -10.48 4.04 -2.64
N MET A 60 -11.58 4.61 -2.15
CA MET A 60 -12.43 3.98 -1.12
C MET A 60 -12.90 2.56 -1.50
N HIS A 61 -13.31 2.35 -2.76
CA HIS A 61 -13.73 1.04 -3.25
C HIS A 61 -12.61 0.00 -3.14
N GLU A 62 -11.40 0.38 -3.55
CA GLU A 62 -10.22 -0.48 -3.49
C GLU A 62 -9.78 -0.72 -2.04
N GLU A 63 -9.88 0.30 -1.19
CA GLU A 63 -9.58 0.18 0.24
C GLU A 63 -10.47 -0.90 0.89
N GLU A 64 -11.77 -0.93 0.59
CA GLU A 64 -12.69 -1.95 1.09
C GLU A 64 -12.36 -3.34 0.53
N MET A 65 -12.08 -3.44 -0.78
CA MET A 65 -11.70 -4.71 -1.41
C MET A 65 -10.41 -5.28 -0.79
N TRP A 66 -9.39 -4.44 -0.62
CA TRP A 66 -8.08 -4.86 -0.14
C TRP A 66 -8.13 -5.28 1.33
N LYS A 67 -8.94 -4.59 2.16
CA LYS A 67 -9.19 -5.00 3.55
C LYS A 67 -9.98 -6.30 3.66
N GLY A 68 -10.79 -6.63 2.65
CA GLY A 68 -11.51 -7.90 2.59
C GLY A 68 -10.63 -9.09 2.23
N LEU A 69 -9.39 -8.88 1.78
CA LEU A 69 -8.48 -9.96 1.44
C LEU A 69 -8.04 -10.72 2.70
N PRO A 70 -8.05 -12.06 2.68
CA PRO A 70 -7.54 -12.85 3.81
C PRO A 70 -6.06 -12.56 4.07
N GLU A 71 -5.31 -12.13 3.06
CA GLU A 71 -3.92 -11.67 3.18
C GLU A 71 -3.76 -10.40 4.00
N TYR A 72 -4.77 -9.52 4.00
CA TYR A 72 -4.75 -8.30 4.79
C TYR A 72 -5.03 -8.59 6.27
N GLU A 73 -6.08 -9.37 6.54
CA GLU A 73 -6.54 -9.71 7.89
C GLU A 73 -5.63 -10.71 8.61
N ALA A 74 -4.97 -11.60 7.87
CA ALA A 74 -4.05 -12.58 8.44
C ALA A 74 -2.81 -11.90 9.02
N ASN A 75 -2.68 -11.98 10.35
CA ASN A 75 -1.51 -11.49 11.08
C ASN A 75 -0.26 -12.33 10.79
N ASP A 76 -0.42 -13.59 10.40
CA ASP A 76 0.69 -14.49 10.05
C ASP A 76 1.21 -14.30 8.62
N LYS A 77 0.52 -13.51 7.79
CA LYS A 77 0.93 -13.22 6.42
C LYS A 77 1.76 -11.94 6.36
N SER A 78 2.81 -11.95 5.55
CA SER A 78 3.68 -10.78 5.37
C SER A 78 3.02 -9.73 4.47
N TYR A 79 3.67 -8.56 4.35
CA TYR A 79 3.27 -7.59 3.33
C TYR A 79 3.48 -8.13 1.91
N ASP A 80 4.48 -8.99 1.70
CA ASP A 80 4.79 -9.57 0.40
C ASP A 80 3.66 -10.50 -0.08
N ASP A 81 3.15 -11.37 0.80
CA ASP A 81 1.97 -12.22 0.53
C ASP A 81 0.75 -11.40 0.09
N PHE A 82 0.55 -10.24 0.75
CA PHE A 82 -0.52 -9.31 0.40
C PHE A 82 -0.29 -8.67 -0.97
N VAL A 83 0.94 -8.28 -1.29
CA VAL A 83 1.31 -7.74 -2.60
C VAL A 83 1.12 -8.78 -3.71
N GLU A 84 1.49 -10.04 -3.48
CA GLU A 84 1.26 -11.12 -4.44
C GLU A 84 -0.23 -11.34 -4.71
N ALA A 85 -1.06 -11.34 -3.66
CA ALA A 85 -2.50 -11.44 -3.83
C ALA A 85 -3.07 -10.25 -4.62
N LEU A 86 -2.63 -9.02 -4.34
CA LEU A 86 -3.03 -7.85 -5.13
C LEU A 86 -2.64 -8.01 -6.61
N LYS A 87 -1.39 -8.38 -6.89
CA LYS A 87 -0.93 -8.61 -8.26
C LYS A 87 -1.80 -9.67 -8.95
N SER A 88 -2.14 -10.76 -8.26
CA SER A 88 -3.01 -11.80 -8.81
C SER A 88 -4.43 -11.31 -9.10
N VAL A 89 -5.01 -10.47 -8.23
CA VAL A 89 -6.35 -9.88 -8.42
C VAL A 89 -6.37 -8.97 -9.66
N PHE A 90 -5.34 -8.14 -9.84
CA PHE A 90 -5.27 -7.17 -10.94
C PHE A 90 -4.67 -7.71 -12.24
N GLU A 91 -3.93 -8.82 -12.20
CA GLU A 91 -3.49 -9.55 -13.39
C GLU A 91 -4.65 -10.33 -14.04
N ALA A 92 -5.63 -10.74 -13.22
CA ALA A 92 -6.82 -11.46 -13.67
C ALA A 92 -7.96 -10.56 -14.17
N ALA A 93 -7.82 -9.24 -14.09
CA ALA A 93 -8.82 -8.23 -14.47
C ALA A 93 -8.52 -7.60 -15.83
#